data_AF-A0A9E5ADU3-F1
#
_entry.id   AF-A0A9E5ADU3-F1
#
_cell.length_a   1.000
_cell.length_b   1.000
_cell.length_c   1.000
_cell.angle_alpha   90.00
_cell.angle_beta   90.00
_cell.angle_gamma   90.00
#
_symmetry.space_group_name_H-M   'P 1'
#
loop_
_entity.id
_entity.type
_entity.pdbx_description
1 polymer ?
#
loop_
_entity_poly.entity_id
_entity_poly.type
_entity_poly.pdbx_seq_one_letter_code
_entity_poly.pdbx_strand_id
1 'polypeptide(L)' 'MTRSWLRALAALWRQLNGDTAYADYCRHLATQHAQHAPLDRGAFYQAELVRRWNGVRRCC' A
#
# COMPACT_ATOMS: atom_id res chain seq x y z
N MET A 1 -13.90 -2.54 -29.62
CA MET A 1 -14.19 -1.72 -28.43
C MET A 1 -14.10 -2.50 -27.10
N THR A 2 -13.21 -3.50 -26.97
CA THR A 2 -13.20 -4.42 -25.81
C THR A 2 -12.00 -4.28 -24.86
N ARG A 3 -10.97 -3.50 -25.22
CA ARG A 3 -9.73 -3.36 -24.44
C ARG A 3 -9.71 -2.20 -23.44
N SER A 4 -10.57 -1.19 -23.62
CA SER A 4 -10.55 0.04 -22.83
C SER A 4 -11.10 -0.17 -21.41
N TRP A 5 -12.26 -0.81 -21.28
CA TRP A 5 -12.90 -1.04 -19.98
C TRP A 5 -12.11 -2.02 -19.11
N LEU A 6 -11.44 -3.02 -19.70
CA LEU A 6 -10.53 -3.92 -18.96
C LEU A 6 -9.40 -3.16 -18.26
N ARG A 7 -8.84 -2.14 -18.91
CA ARG A 7 -7.78 -1.30 -18.31
C ARG A 7 -8.34 -0.43 -17.19
N ALA A 8 -9.53 0.13 -17.37
CA ALA A 8 -10.20 0.90 -16.33
C ALA A 8 -10.54 0.03 -15.11
N LEU A 9 -11.05 -1.18 -15.33
CA LEU A 9 -11.37 -2.15 -14.28
C LEU A 9 -10.11 -2.60 -13.54
N ALA A 10 -9.01 -2.85 -14.27
CA ALA A 10 -7.72 -3.18 -13.67
C ALA A 10 -7.10 -1.99 -12.90
N ALA A 11 -7.35 -0.75 -13.30
CA ALA A 11 -6.93 0.43 -12.53
C ALA A 11 -7.75 0.58 -11.24
N LEU A 12 -9.07 0.42 -11.33
CA LEU A 12 -9.97 0.46 -10.18
C LEU A 12 -9.64 -0.66 -9.18
N TRP A 13 -9.43 -1.88 -9.68
CA TRP A 13 -9.01 -3.02 -8.87
C TRP A 13 -7.70 -2.74 -8.11
N ARG A 14 -6.69 -2.20 -8.80
CA ARG A 14 -5.40 -1.86 -8.17
C ARG A 14 -5.53 -0.79 -7.09
N GLN A 15 -6.42 0.20 -7.26
CA GLN A 15 -6.70 1.20 -6.22
C GLN A 15 -7.39 0.58 -4.99
N LEU A 16 -8.27 -0.40 -5.19
CA LEU A 16 -9.06 -0.99 -4.11
C LEU A 16 -8.31 -2.09 -3.34
N ASN A 17 -7.43 -2.85 -3.99
CA ASN A 17 -6.81 -4.03 -3.40
C ASN A 17 -5.47 -3.78 -2.70
N GLY A 18 -4.97 -2.54 -2.74
CA GLY A 18 -3.68 -2.19 -2.13
C GLY A 18 -2.46 -2.79 -2.83
N ASP A 19 -2.62 -3.31 -4.06
CA ASP A 19 -1.50 -3.86 -4.86
C ASP A 19 -0.40 -2.82 -5.09
N THR A 20 -0.74 -1.53 -5.11
CA THR A 20 0.21 -0.42 -5.24
C THR A 20 0.71 0.13 -3.90
N ALA A 21 0.21 -0.36 -2.76
CA ALA A 21 0.48 0.23 -1.45
C ALA A 21 1.99 0.31 -1.14
N TYR A 22 2.77 -0.72 -1.52
CA TYR A 22 4.21 -0.70 -1.34
C TYR A 22 4.90 0.34 -2.25
N ALA A 23 4.49 0.45 -3.51
CA ALA A 23 5.04 1.46 -4.43
C ALA A 23 4.69 2.89 -3.98
N ASP A 24 3.47 3.07 -3.46
CA ASP A 24 3.01 4.33 -2.88
C ASP A 24 3.78 4.69 -1.61
N TYR A 25 4.07 3.70 -0.75
CA TYR A 25 4.95 3.84 0.40
C TYR A 25 6.37 4.26 -0.02
N CYS A 26 6.99 3.58 -0.99
CA CYS A 26 8.31 3.94 -1.48
C CYS A 26 8.36 5.36 -2.04
N ARG A 27 7.32 5.75 -2.79
CA ARG A 27 7.21 7.12 -3.34
C ARG A 27 7.05 8.15 -2.22
N HIS A 28 6.21 7.89 -1.24
CA HIS A 28 6.03 8.76 -0.06
C HIS A 28 7.34 8.88 0.73
N LEU A 29 8.05 7.77 0.92
CA LEU A 29 9.34 7.79 1.62
C LEU A 29 10.37 8.59 0.84
N ALA A 30 10.45 8.42 -0.48
CA ALA A 30 11.36 9.19 -1.32
C ALA A 30 11.06 10.70 -1.30
N THR A 31 9.79 11.11 -1.14
CA THR A 31 9.41 12.53 -1.12
C THR A 31 9.47 13.16 0.26
N GLN A 32 9.14 12.43 1.33
CA GLN A 32 9.02 12.99 2.69
C GLN A 32 10.15 12.57 3.63
N HIS A 33 10.82 11.46 3.34
CA HIS A 33 11.79 10.81 4.22
C HIS A 33 12.98 10.25 3.41
N ALA A 34 13.51 11.04 2.46
CA ALA A 34 14.60 10.63 1.56
C ALA A 34 15.88 10.16 2.29
N GLN A 35 16.01 10.48 3.57
CA GLN A 35 17.13 10.09 4.43
C GLN A 35 17.01 8.64 4.95
N HIS A 36 15.82 8.03 4.86
CA HIS A 36 15.56 6.68 5.32
C HIS A 36 15.47 5.72 4.14
N ALA A 37 16.15 4.56 4.27
CA ALA A 37 15.97 3.48 3.32
C ALA A 37 14.56 2.88 3.47
N PRO A 38 13.89 2.54 2.35
CA PRO A 38 12.61 1.84 2.41
C PRO A 38 12.77 0.47 3.04
N LEU A 39 11.77 0.09 3.85
CA LEU A 39 11.61 -1.29 4.28
C LEU A 39 11.53 -2.20 3.06
N ASP A 40 12.06 -3.41 3.17
CA ASP A 40 11.76 -4.46 2.19
C ASP A 40 10.24 -4.72 2.15
N ARG A 41 9.76 -5.20 1.00
CA ARG A 41 8.33 -5.45 0.75
C ARG A 41 7.70 -6.36 1.80
N GLY A 42 8.41 -7.39 2.25
CA GLY A 42 7.92 -8.30 3.29
C GLY A 42 7.79 -7.62 4.65
N ALA A 43 8.79 -6.81 5.02
CA ALA A 43 8.80 -6.06 6.26
C ALA A 43 7.70 -4.97 6.28
N PHE A 44 7.50 -4.28 5.15
CA PHE A 44 6.40 -3.34 4.97
C PHE A 44 5.04 -4.02 5.18
N TYR A 45 4.81 -5.18 4.55
CA TYR A 45 3.55 -5.92 4.69
C TYR A 45 3.27 -6.30 6.15
N GLN A 46 4.26 -6.84 6.86
CA GLN A 46 4.12 -7.20 8.28
C GLN A 46 3.86 -5.97 9.15
N ALA A 47 4.59 -4.88 8.95
CA ALA A 47 4.38 -3.63 9.67
C ALA A 47 2.96 -3.09 9.45
N GLU A 48 2.45 -3.16 8.23
CA GLU A 48 1.10 -2.71 7.90
C GLU A 48 0.02 -3.59 8.52
N LEU A 49 0.21 -4.92 8.55
CA LEU A 49 -0.68 -5.84 9.27
C LEU A 49 -0.72 -5.52 10.76
N VAL A 50 0.44 -5.31 11.39
CA VAL A 50 0.53 -4.95 12.81
C VAL A 50 -0.16 -3.62 13.07
N ARG A 51 0.09 -2.59 12.25
CA ARG A 51 -0.60 -1.29 12.38
C ARG A 51 -2.11 -1.42 12.29
N ARG A 52 -2.59 -2.18 11.30
CA ARG A 52 -4.02 -2.29 11.00
C ARG A 52 -4.78 -3.16 11.99
N TRP A 53 -4.13 -4.20 12.51
CA TRP A 53 -4.80 -5.24 13.31
C TRP A 53 -4.37 -5.32 14.76
N ASN A 54 -3.14 -4.91 15.10
CA ASN A 54 -2.58 -4.98 16.46
C ASN A 54 -2.55 -3.62 17.17
N GLY A 55 -3.16 -2.58 16.60
CA GLY A 55 -3.48 -1.36 17.34
C GLY A 55 -4.40 -1.64 18.53
N VAL A 56 -4.34 -0.79 19.56
CA VAL A 56 -5.16 -0.94 20.77
C VAL A 56 -6.65 -0.86 20.41
N ARG A 57 -7.32 -2.02 20.33
CA ARG A 57 -8.78 -2.12 20.33
C ARG A 57 -9.22 -2.06 21.78
N ARG A 58 -9.33 -0.85 22.34
CA ARG A 58 -10.02 -0.67 23.62
C ARG A 58 -11.46 -1.14 23.39
N CYS A 59 -11.78 -2.34 23.89
CA CYS A 59 -13.16 -2.70 24.20
C CYS A 59 -13.53 -2.00 25.52
N CYS A 60 -13.53 -0.68 25.48
CA CYS A 60 -14.24 0.15 26.44
C CYS A 60 -14.81 1.34 25.68
#